data_AF-A0A1V5K0C5-F1
#
_entry.id   AF-A0A1V5K0C5-F1
#
_cell.length_a   1.000
_cell.length_b   1.000
_cell.length_c   1.000
_cell.angle_alpha   90.00
_cell.angle_beta   90.00
_cell.angle_gamma   90.00
#
_symmetry.space_group_name_H-M   'P 1'
#
loop_
_entity.id
_entity.type
_entity.pdbx_description
1 polymer ?
#
loop_
_entity_poly.entity_id
_entity_poly.type
_entity_poly.pdbx_seq_one_letter_code
_entity_poly.pdbx_strand_id
1 'polypeptide(L)'
;MQADSRADGVDVKTMPYPGFPTDLQAQFMAFMCTCSGMSVITETVFENRFMHVAELARMGANIRIDGRSAVIEGQDHLSGAQVRCTDLRAGACLVIAALAARGTTEVSEIHHIDRGYERFEEKLAGAGAIIERVNKG
;
A
#
# COMPACT_ATOMS: atom_id res chain seq x y z
N MET A 1 -13.84 16.17 -11.89
CA MET A 1 -14.72 15.00 -11.75
C MET A 1 -14.48 14.46 -10.34
N GLN A 2 -15.33 14.82 -9.39
CA GLN A 2 -15.26 14.29 -8.04
C GLN A 2 -15.92 12.91 -8.11
N ALA A 3 -15.20 11.85 -7.76
CA ALA A 3 -15.83 10.55 -7.56
C ALA A 3 -16.62 10.64 -6.25
N ASP A 4 -17.95 10.72 -6.36
CA ASP A 4 -18.86 10.95 -5.22
C ASP A 4 -18.99 9.73 -4.28
N SER A 5 -18.33 8.61 -4.59
CA SER A 5 -18.35 7.40 -3.77
C SER A 5 -17.00 6.68 -3.80
N ARG A 6 -16.62 6.06 -2.66
CA ARG A 6 -15.48 5.12 -2.57
C ARG A 6 -15.66 4.01 -3.61
N ALA A 7 -14.58 3.61 -4.28
CA ALA A 7 -14.60 2.49 -5.23
C ALA A 7 -14.95 1.18 -4.50
N ASP A 8 -15.59 0.22 -5.17
CA ASP A 8 -15.88 -1.08 -4.56
C ASP A 8 -14.63 -1.96 -4.47
N GLY A 9 -14.52 -2.71 -3.38
CA GLY A 9 -13.50 -3.72 -3.20
C GLY A 9 -13.63 -4.83 -4.24
N VAL A 10 -12.50 -5.37 -4.70
CA VAL A 10 -12.46 -6.44 -5.70
C VAL A 10 -11.48 -7.53 -5.30
N ASP A 11 -11.82 -8.76 -5.63
CA ASP A 11 -10.93 -9.90 -5.41
C ASP A 11 -9.85 -9.97 -6.48
N VAL A 12 -8.61 -10.22 -6.04
CA VAL A 12 -7.46 -10.35 -6.92
C VAL A 12 -6.68 -11.61 -6.59
N LYS A 13 -6.27 -12.33 -7.62
CA LYS A 13 -5.38 -13.48 -7.51
C LYS A 13 -4.15 -13.25 -8.37
N THR A 14 -2.97 -13.24 -7.75
CA THR A 14 -1.72 -13.12 -8.49
C THR A 14 -1.48 -14.38 -9.31
N MET A 15 -0.92 -14.22 -10.51
CA MET A 15 -0.68 -15.30 -11.46
C MET A 15 0.56 -14.97 -12.29
N PRO A 16 1.26 -15.98 -12.87
CA PRO A 16 2.25 -15.73 -13.91
C PRO A 16 1.67 -14.91 -15.07
N TYR A 17 2.53 -14.20 -15.80
CA TYR A 17 2.13 -13.44 -16.99
C TYR A 17 1.33 -14.35 -17.96
N PRO A 18 0.18 -13.90 -18.50
CA PRO A 18 -0.36 -12.53 -18.51
C PRO A 18 -1.33 -12.17 -17.37
N GLY A 19 -1.40 -12.97 -16.31
CA GLY A 19 -2.30 -12.70 -15.18
C GLY A 19 -1.82 -11.57 -14.25
N PHE A 20 -2.53 -11.35 -13.15
CA PHE A 20 -2.24 -10.23 -12.26
C PHE A 20 -0.84 -10.37 -11.64
N PRO A 21 0.04 -9.36 -11.79
CA PRO A 21 1.42 -9.47 -11.36
C PRO A 21 1.55 -9.35 -9.85
N THR A 22 2.24 -10.31 -9.24
CA THR A 22 2.59 -10.30 -7.81
C THR A 22 3.33 -9.03 -7.38
N ASP A 23 4.04 -8.37 -8.30
CA ASP A 23 4.73 -7.10 -8.05
C ASP A 23 3.85 -5.88 -7.80
N LEU A 24 2.57 -5.94 -8.20
CA LEU A 24 1.57 -4.89 -7.94
C LEU A 24 0.67 -5.23 -6.75
N GLN A 25 0.80 -6.43 -6.17
CA GLN A 25 -0.08 -6.92 -5.11
C GLN A 25 -0.13 -5.97 -3.91
N ALA A 26 1.03 -5.51 -3.42
CA ALA A 26 1.11 -4.69 -2.21
C ALA A 26 0.48 -3.30 -2.43
N GLN A 27 0.78 -2.65 -3.55
CA GLN A 27 0.21 -1.36 -3.92
C GLN A 27 -1.30 -1.46 -4.13
N PHE A 28 -1.78 -2.57 -4.68
CA PHE A 28 -3.21 -2.82 -4.83
C PHE A 28 -3.90 -3.05 -3.48
N MET A 29 -3.23 -3.72 -2.54
CA MET A 29 -3.72 -3.85 -1.16
C MET A 29 -3.90 -2.49 -0.49
N ALA A 30 -2.95 -1.56 -0.63
CA ALA A 30 -3.10 -0.20 -0.10
C ALA A 30 -4.35 0.51 -0.65
N PHE A 31 -4.64 0.33 -1.94
CA PHE A 31 -5.87 0.86 -2.55
C PHE A 31 -7.14 0.15 -2.03
N MET A 32 -7.12 -1.17 -1.90
CA MET A 32 -8.25 -1.94 -1.34
C MET A 32 -8.59 -1.53 0.10
N CYS A 33 -7.61 -1.08 0.88
CA CYS A 33 -7.84 -0.59 2.24
C CYS A 33 -8.74 0.65 2.32
N THR A 34 -8.95 1.38 1.23
CA THR A 34 -9.83 2.56 1.19
C THR A 34 -11.08 2.37 0.31
N CYS A 35 -11.21 1.21 -0.33
CA CYS A 35 -12.40 0.83 -1.11
C CYS A 35 -13.56 0.37 -0.23
N SER A 36 -14.79 0.43 -0.70
CA SER A 36 -16.00 -0.04 0.00
C SER A 36 -16.08 -1.56 0.06
N GLY A 37 -16.48 -2.10 1.21
CA GLY A 37 -16.75 -3.53 1.36
C GLY A 37 -15.51 -4.40 1.56
N MET A 38 -15.69 -5.70 1.32
CA MET A 38 -14.66 -6.72 1.49
C MET A 38 -13.94 -6.98 0.17
N SER A 39 -12.64 -7.26 0.24
CA SER A 39 -11.87 -7.78 -0.88
C SER A 39 -10.92 -8.88 -0.40
N VAL A 40 -10.56 -9.79 -1.31
CA VAL A 40 -9.61 -10.86 -1.05
C VAL A 40 -8.46 -10.78 -2.05
N ILE A 41 -7.24 -10.68 -1.53
CA ILE A 41 -6.01 -10.78 -2.32
C ILE A 41 -5.38 -12.15 -2.06
N THR A 42 -5.31 -13.00 -3.09
CA THR A 42 -4.65 -14.32 -3.03
C THR A 42 -3.30 -14.28 -3.74
N GLU A 43 -2.22 -14.57 -3.02
CA GLU A 43 -0.86 -14.59 -3.57
C GLU A 43 -0.43 -16.01 -3.95
N THR A 44 -0.26 -16.33 -5.24
CA THR A 44 0.12 -17.67 -5.71
C THR A 44 1.58 -17.82 -6.14
N VAL A 45 2.32 -16.72 -6.28
CA VAL A 45 3.68 -16.71 -6.83
C VAL A 45 4.73 -16.70 -5.71
N PHE A 46 4.53 -15.94 -4.63
CA PHE A 46 5.48 -15.83 -3.51
C PHE A 46 4.82 -16.05 -2.15
N GLU A 47 5.19 -17.10 -1.42
CA GLU A 47 4.44 -17.55 -0.24
C GLU A 47 4.49 -16.60 0.98
N ASN A 48 5.41 -15.62 1.00
CA ASN A 48 5.65 -14.74 2.16
C ASN A 48 5.56 -13.24 1.83
N ARG A 49 4.66 -12.84 0.91
CA ARG A 49 4.62 -11.46 0.38
C ARG A 49 3.84 -10.44 1.22
N PHE A 50 3.35 -10.80 2.41
CA PHE A 50 2.47 -9.96 3.23
C PHE A 50 3.15 -9.13 4.31
N MET A 51 4.47 -8.92 4.25
CA MET A 51 5.23 -8.17 5.28
C MET A 51 4.72 -6.73 5.51
N HIS A 52 4.16 -6.10 4.48
CA HIS A 52 3.58 -4.75 4.53
C HIS A 52 2.30 -4.65 5.38
N VAL A 53 1.63 -5.77 5.65
CA VAL A 53 0.32 -5.79 6.33
C VAL A 53 0.41 -5.27 7.75
N ALA A 54 1.48 -5.59 8.49
CA ALA A 54 1.68 -5.10 9.84
C ALA A 54 1.80 -3.57 9.89
N GLU A 55 2.46 -2.98 8.89
CA GLU A 55 2.66 -1.53 8.80
C GLU A 55 1.37 -0.82 8.31
N LEU A 56 0.61 -1.43 7.40
CA LEU A 56 -0.74 -0.95 7.05
C LEU A 56 -1.70 -1.00 8.26
N ALA A 57 -1.61 -2.04 9.09
CA ALA A 57 -2.41 -2.13 10.32
C ALA A 57 -2.07 -1.00 11.32
N ARG A 58 -0.81 -0.55 11.38
CA ARG A 58 -0.44 0.65 12.17
C ARG A 58 -1.11 1.93 11.66
N MET A 59 -1.46 1.97 10.38
CA MET A 59 -2.23 3.05 9.75
C MET A 59 -3.76 2.85 9.88
N GLY A 60 -4.21 1.83 10.62
CA GLY A 60 -5.63 1.56 10.83
C GLY A 60 -6.30 0.70 9.76
N ALA A 61 -5.54 0.05 8.87
CA ALA A 61 -6.11 -0.89 7.92
C ALA A 61 -6.64 -2.15 8.64
N ASN A 62 -7.81 -2.64 8.21
CA ASN A 62 -8.39 -3.88 8.71
C ASN A 62 -8.10 -5.01 7.71
N ILE A 63 -7.07 -5.80 8.00
CA ILE A 63 -6.59 -6.87 7.13
C ILE A 63 -6.37 -8.12 7.98
N ARG A 64 -6.91 -9.25 7.52
CA ARG A 64 -6.66 -10.58 8.09
C ARG A 64 -5.94 -11.46 7.09
N ILE A 65 -4.85 -12.09 7.51
CA ILE A 65 -4.13 -13.07 6.70
C ILE A 65 -4.64 -14.47 7.05
N ASP A 66 -4.96 -15.25 6.02
CA ASP A 66 -5.32 -16.66 6.08
C ASP A 66 -4.55 -17.43 5.02
N GLY A 67 -3.47 -18.08 5.45
CA GLY A 67 -2.53 -18.77 4.58
C GLY A 67 -1.94 -17.83 3.53
N ARG A 68 -2.37 -18.01 2.27
CA ARG A 68 -1.90 -17.24 1.11
C ARG A 68 -2.82 -16.09 0.71
N SER A 69 -3.88 -15.89 1.47
CA SER A 69 -4.89 -14.88 1.20
C SER A 69 -4.88 -13.80 2.27
N ALA A 70 -5.09 -12.57 1.83
CA ALA A 70 -5.40 -11.44 2.68
C ALA A 70 -6.85 -11.05 2.45
N VAL A 71 -7.64 -11.02 3.52
CA VAL A 71 -9.00 -10.51 3.52
C VAL A 71 -8.92 -9.07 4.04
N ILE A 72 -9.36 -8.12 3.22
CA ILE A 72 -9.32 -6.68 3.51
C ILE A 72 -10.74 -6.18 3.68
N GLU A 73 -11.03 -5.56 4.81
CA GLU A 73 -12.24 -4.77 5.01
C GLU A 73 -11.87 -3.29 4.83
N GLY A 74 -12.29 -2.70 3.72
CA GLY A 74 -11.87 -1.36 3.40
C GLY A 74 -12.51 -0.30 4.31
N GLN A 75 -11.70 0.68 4.70
CA GLN A 75 -12.03 1.71 5.69
C GLN A 75 -12.32 3.06 5.02
N ASP A 76 -13.09 3.92 5.69
CA ASP A 76 -13.36 5.29 5.19
C ASP A 76 -12.08 6.12 5.01
N HIS A 77 -11.10 5.88 5.87
CA HIS A 77 -9.78 6.50 5.80
C HIS A 77 -8.76 5.66 6.57
N LEU A 78 -7.50 5.81 6.17
CA LEU A 78 -6.36 5.41 6.99
C LEU A 78 -5.93 6.60 7.88
N SER A 79 -5.14 6.31 8.91
CA SER A 79 -4.56 7.30 9.81
C SER A 79 -3.06 7.44 9.56
N GLY A 80 -2.57 8.67 9.66
CA GLY A 80 -1.14 8.96 9.64
C GLY A 80 -0.42 8.24 10.77
N ALA A 81 0.73 7.65 10.47
CA ALA A 81 1.49 6.86 11.44
C ALA A 81 3.00 6.88 11.14
N GLN A 82 3.81 6.42 12.09
CA GLN A 82 5.19 6.06 11.81
C GLN A 82 5.24 4.61 11.32
N VAL A 83 5.72 4.43 10.09
CA VAL A 83 5.81 3.13 9.41
C VAL A 83 7.20 2.89 8.83
N ARG A 84 7.50 1.63 8.55
CA ARG A 84 8.82 1.20 8.07
C ARG A 84 8.71 0.35 6.81
N CYS A 85 9.52 0.68 5.80
CA CYS A 85 9.64 -0.15 4.60
C CYS A 85 10.38 -1.46 4.94
N THR A 86 9.81 -2.60 4.55
CA THR A 86 10.47 -3.92 4.68
C THR A 86 11.14 -4.40 3.40
N ASP A 87 10.67 -3.90 2.27
CA ASP A 87 11.16 -4.21 0.92
C ASP A 87 10.71 -3.14 -0.07
N LEU A 88 11.11 -3.28 -1.33
CA LEU A 88 10.81 -2.33 -2.41
C LEU A 88 9.30 -2.12 -2.62
N ARG A 89 8.51 -3.19 -2.69
CA ARG A 89 7.08 -3.09 -3.00
C ARG A 89 6.27 -2.70 -1.77
N ALA A 90 6.68 -3.16 -0.58
CA ALA A 90 6.16 -2.69 0.69
C ALA A 90 6.35 -1.17 0.87
N GLY A 91 7.52 -0.63 0.50
CA GLY A 91 7.77 0.80 0.56
C GLY A 91 6.82 1.61 -0.34
N ALA A 92 6.66 1.19 -1.60
CA ALA A 92 5.70 1.83 -2.51
C ALA A 92 4.25 1.72 -1.98
N CYS A 93 3.87 0.57 -1.42
CA CYS A 93 2.58 0.37 -0.77
C CYS A 93 2.33 1.37 0.35
N LEU A 94 3.29 1.55 1.27
CA LEU A 94 3.13 2.45 2.41
C LEU A 94 3.06 3.92 2.01
N VAL A 95 3.81 4.33 0.98
CA VAL A 95 3.69 5.70 0.44
C VAL A 95 2.31 5.92 -0.17
N ILE A 96 1.78 4.97 -0.95
CA ILE A 96 0.42 5.08 -1.52
C ILE A 96 -0.63 5.16 -0.40
N ALA A 97 -0.52 4.31 0.62
CA ALA A 97 -1.40 4.35 1.78
C ALA A 97 -1.31 5.69 2.52
N ALA A 98 -0.11 6.26 2.65
CA ALA A 98 0.13 7.53 3.32
C ALA A 98 -0.55 8.70 2.59
N LEU A 99 -0.51 8.72 1.26
CA LEU A 99 -1.16 9.75 0.45
C LEU A 99 -2.69 9.74 0.59
N ALA A 100 -3.27 8.59 0.96
CA ALA A 100 -4.71 8.45 1.21
C ALA A 100 -5.09 8.57 2.69
N ALA A 101 -4.12 8.69 3.60
CA ALA A 101 -4.34 8.74 5.05
C ALA A 101 -4.69 10.16 5.52
N ARG A 102 -5.39 10.24 6.66
CA ARG A 102 -5.59 11.50 7.38
C ARG A 102 -4.47 11.75 8.37
N GLY A 103 -3.89 12.95 8.33
CA GLY A 103 -2.76 13.32 9.17
C GLY A 103 -1.42 13.08 8.47
N THR A 104 -0.33 13.07 9.24
CA THR A 104 1.03 12.95 8.71
C THR A 104 1.56 11.53 8.93
N THR A 105 2.12 10.93 7.88
CA THR A 105 2.83 9.65 7.96
C THR A 105 4.32 9.88 7.79
N GLU A 106 5.12 9.28 8.68
CA GLU A 106 6.58 9.24 8.53
C GLU A 106 6.97 7.84 8.06
N VAL A 107 7.55 7.76 6.86
CA VAL A 107 8.01 6.48 6.28
C VAL A 107 9.52 6.37 6.46
N SER A 108 9.96 5.32 7.14
CA SER A 108 11.37 5.02 7.42
C SER A 108 11.89 3.85 6.58
N GLU A 109 13.21 3.63 6.60
CA GLU A 109 13.91 2.62 5.78
C GLU A 109 13.69 2.78 4.25
N ILE A 110 13.60 4.04 3.81
CA ILE A 110 13.29 4.40 2.42
C ILE A 110 14.36 3.97 1.40
N HIS A 111 15.54 3.54 1.85
CA HIS A 111 16.56 2.93 1.00
C HIS A 111 16.03 1.71 0.23
N HIS A 112 14.98 1.04 0.74
CA HIS A 112 14.27 -0.01 0.00
C HIS A 112 13.54 0.51 -1.23
N ILE A 113 12.93 1.70 -1.16
CA ILE A 113 12.22 2.36 -2.26
C ILE A 113 13.23 2.80 -3.32
N ASP A 114 14.35 3.37 -2.88
CA ASP A 114 15.40 3.93 -3.73
C ASP A 114 16.02 2.88 -4.68
N ARG A 115 15.95 1.59 -4.32
CA ARG A 115 16.42 0.47 -5.16
C ARG A 115 15.60 0.26 -6.44
N GLY A 116 14.39 0.82 -6.54
CA GLY A 116 13.51 0.58 -7.70
C GLY A 116 12.68 1.78 -8.13
N TYR A 117 12.64 2.87 -7.35
CA TYR A 117 11.99 4.12 -7.72
C TYR A 117 12.97 5.28 -7.60
N GLU A 118 13.46 5.77 -8.73
CA GLU A 118 14.30 6.96 -8.78
C GLU A 118 13.48 8.22 -8.45
N ARG A 119 13.93 9.01 -7.48
CA ARG A 119 13.35 10.31 -7.09
C ARG A 119 11.83 10.23 -6.93
N PHE A 120 11.39 9.24 -6.16
CA PHE A 120 10.00 8.85 -6.03
C PHE A 120 9.14 10.00 -5.47
N GLU A 121 9.63 10.66 -4.43
CA GLU A 121 9.03 11.82 -3.81
C GLU A 121 8.90 13.01 -4.77
N GLU A 122 9.91 13.27 -5.61
CA GLU A 122 9.87 14.39 -6.57
C GLU A 122 8.80 14.15 -7.63
N LYS A 123 8.69 12.91 -8.13
CA LYS A 123 7.67 12.53 -9.11
C LYS A 123 6.26 12.63 -8.54
N LEU A 124 6.07 12.19 -7.29
CA LEU A 124 4.79 12.31 -6.59
C LEU A 124 4.45 13.77 -6.30
N ALA A 125 5.41 14.57 -5.82
CA ALA A 125 5.23 16.00 -5.60
C ALA A 125 4.90 16.74 -6.91
N GLY A 126 5.55 16.37 -8.02
CA GLY A 126 5.23 16.86 -9.36
C GLY A 126 3.82 16.49 -9.84
N ALA A 127 3.21 15.44 -9.28
CA ALA A 127 1.81 15.07 -9.49
C ALA A 127 0.85 15.72 -8.48
N GLY A 128 1.35 16.60 -7.60
CA GLY A 128 0.55 17.33 -6.60
C GLY A 128 0.46 16.68 -5.22
N ALA A 129 1.23 15.63 -4.95
CA ALA A 129 1.30 15.03 -3.62
C ALA A 129 2.00 15.97 -2.62
N ILE A 130 1.49 16.05 -1.40
CA ILE A 130 2.17 16.72 -0.28
C ILE A 130 3.11 15.70 0.36
N ILE A 131 4.36 15.67 -0.11
CA ILE A 131 5.39 14.74 0.32
C ILE A 131 6.76 15.42 0.29
N GLU A 132 7.59 15.12 1.27
CA GLU A 132 8.96 15.61 1.37
C GLU A 132 9.89 14.50 1.85
N ARG A 133 11.12 14.47 1.33
CA ARG A 133 12.20 13.65 1.88
C ARG A 133 12.95 14.50 2.90
N VAL A 134 13.03 14.01 4.13
CA VAL A 134 13.74 14.68 5.23
C VAL A 134 14.94 13.83 5.68
N ASN A 135 16.04 14.49 6.01
CA ASN A 135 17.18 13.84 6.66
C ASN A 135 17.00 13.95 8.17
N LYS A 136 17.14 12.84 8.89
CA LYS A 136 17.36 12.92 10.33
C LYS A 136 18.79 13.41 10.54
N GLY A 137 18.93 14.62 11.09
CA GLY A 137 20.21 15.19 11.52
C GLY A 137 20.81 14.42 12.69
#